data_AF-A0A9W6CA97-F1
#
_entry.id   AF-A0A9W6CA97-F1
#
_cell.length_a   1.000
_cell.length_b   1.000
_cell.length_c   1.000
_cell.angle_alpha   90.00
_cell.angle_beta   90.00
_cell.angle_gamma   90.00
#
_symmetry.space_group_name_H-M   'P 1'
#
loop_
_entity.id
_entity.type
_entity.pdbx_description
1 polymer ?
#
loop_
_entity_poly.entity_id
_entity_poly.type
_entity_poly.pdbx_seq_one_letter_code
_entity_poly.pdbx_strand_id
1 'polypeptide(L)'
;MSSEKMICFTDSRGTPLFSLPDSSFLRLEYDNGDFSCAFCRYHSEEQVEIDGKCRNIRQFAKQMEKNGIRYRPMNETKRKGGRMYDEI
;
A
#
# COMPACT_ATOMS: atom_id res chain seq x y z
N MET A 1 14.25 22.31 -3.91
CA MET A 1 14.49 20.86 -3.77
C MET A 1 13.29 20.28 -3.05
N SER A 2 12.26 19.85 -3.78
CA SER A 2 11.10 19.21 -3.16
C SER A 2 11.49 17.77 -2.88
N SER A 3 11.88 17.46 -1.64
CA SER A 3 12.12 16.09 -1.22
C SER A 3 10.82 15.31 -1.42
N GLU A 4 10.81 14.38 -2.38
CA GLU A 4 9.68 13.48 -2.59
C GLU A 4 9.41 12.73 -1.29
N LYS A 5 8.21 12.91 -0.74
CA LYS A 5 7.81 12.20 0.48
C LYS A 5 7.66 10.73 0.12
N MET A 6 8.30 9.85 0.90
CA MET A 6 8.21 8.41 0.73
C MET A 6 7.58 7.76 1.94
N ILE A 7 6.69 6.81 1.70
CA ILE A 7 6.02 5.98 2.68
C ILE A 7 6.87 4.71 2.85
N CYS A 8 7.48 4.53 4.01
CA CYS A 8 8.29 3.34 4.30
C CYS A 8 7.41 2.26 4.94
N PHE A 9 7.00 1.27 4.16
CA PHE A 9 6.26 0.14 4.69
C PHE A 9 7.19 -0.79 5.47
N THR A 10 6.77 -1.17 6.67
CA THR A 10 7.50 -2.09 7.55
C THR A 10 6.74 -3.40 7.74
N ASP A 11 7.39 -4.41 8.31
CA ASP A 11 6.73 -5.57 8.91
C ASP A 11 6.16 -5.23 10.31
N SER A 12 5.53 -6.19 11.00
CA SER A 12 5.03 -5.98 12.36
C SER A 12 6.13 -5.74 13.41
N ARG A 13 7.35 -6.19 13.12
CA ARG A 13 8.53 -6.04 13.97
C ARG A 13 9.19 -4.67 13.81
N GLY A 14 8.83 -3.91 12.77
CA GLY A 14 9.40 -2.60 12.43
C GLY A 14 10.54 -2.67 11.42
N THR A 15 10.78 -3.83 10.78
CA THR A 15 11.76 -3.98 9.72
C THR A 15 11.23 -3.33 8.44
N PRO A 16 11.94 -2.38 7.82
CA PRO A 16 11.51 -1.79 6.56
C PRO A 16 11.53 -2.86 5.45
N LEU A 17 10.41 -2.96 4.72
CA LEU A 17 10.25 -3.89 3.60
C LEU A 17 10.50 -3.20 2.27
N PHE A 18 9.83 -2.07 2.03
CA PHE A 18 9.98 -1.27 0.83
C PHE A 18 9.43 0.15 1.06
N SER A 19 9.79 1.06 0.17
CA SER A 19 9.29 2.44 0.18
C SER A 19 8.39 2.68 -1.03
N LEU A 20 7.33 3.46 -0.83
CA LEU A 20 6.43 3.93 -1.88
C LEU A 20 6.51 5.46 -1.99
N PRO A 21 6.47 6.03 -3.20
CA PRO A 21 6.28 7.46 -3.35
C PRO A 21 4.95 7.91 -2.74
N ASP A 22 4.84 9.18 -2.39
CA ASP A 22 3.55 9.77 -2.06
C ASP A 22 2.53 9.56 -3.20
N SER A 23 1.26 9.38 -2.83
CA SER A 23 0.15 9.19 -3.77
C SER A 23 0.34 8.01 -4.74
N SER A 24 0.82 6.87 -4.22
CA SER A 24 1.06 5.63 -4.98
C SER A 24 0.09 4.51 -4.62
N PHE A 25 0.05 3.45 -5.43
CA PHE A 25 -0.81 2.28 -5.17
C PHE A 25 -0.05 1.13 -4.50
N LEU A 26 -0.70 0.52 -3.53
CA LEU A 26 -0.25 -0.69 -2.85
C LEU A 26 -1.08 -1.88 -3.36
N ARG A 27 -0.42 -2.96 -3.76
CA ARG A 27 -1.09 -4.22 -4.09
C ARG A 27 -1.16 -5.10 -2.85
N LEU A 28 -2.34 -5.57 -2.49
CA LEU A 28 -2.62 -6.55 -1.44
C LEU A 28 -2.94 -7.88 -2.13
N GLU A 29 -2.16 -8.92 -1.85
CA GLU A 29 -2.31 -10.29 -2.35
C GLU A 29 -2.83 -11.16 -1.20
N TYR A 30 -3.97 -11.80 -1.42
CA TYR A 30 -4.60 -12.70 -0.45
C TYR A 30 -4.24 -14.15 -0.76
N ASP A 31 -4.32 -15.03 0.23
CA ASP A 31 -3.95 -16.45 0.06
C ASP A 31 -4.89 -17.23 -0.89
N ASN A 32 -6.08 -16.71 -1.16
CA ASN A 32 -6.99 -17.26 -2.17
C ASN A 32 -6.57 -16.94 -3.63
N GLY A 33 -5.50 -16.17 -3.82
CA GLY A 33 -5.02 -15.73 -5.13
C GLY A 33 -5.69 -14.45 -5.65
N ASP A 34 -6.68 -13.90 -4.94
CA ASP A 34 -7.20 -12.57 -5.24
C ASP A 34 -6.19 -11.49 -4.86
N PHE A 35 -6.36 -10.32 -5.46
CA PHE A 35 -5.62 -9.14 -5.06
C PHE A 35 -6.52 -7.90 -5.06
N SER A 36 -6.20 -6.95 -4.19
CA SER A 36 -6.81 -5.62 -4.15
C SER A 36 -5.73 -4.55 -4.29
N CYS A 37 -6.13 -3.40 -4.81
CA CYS A 37 -5.27 -2.22 -4.90
C CYS A 37 -5.77 -1.19 -3.90
N ALA A 38 -4.87 -0.63 -3.11
CA ALA A 38 -5.18 0.41 -2.13
C ALA A 38 -4.38 1.68 -2.45
N PHE A 39 -5.06 2.82 -2.52
CA PHE A 39 -4.39 4.10 -2.75
C PHE A 39 -3.71 4.56 -1.45
N CYS A 40 -2.41 4.84 -1.52
CA CYS A 40 -1.59 5.20 -0.38
C CYS A 40 -1.05 6.63 -0.52
N ARG A 41 -1.32 7.45 0.49
CA ARG A 41 -0.77 8.81 0.60
C ARG A 41 0.07 8.94 1.88
N TYR A 42 1.18 9.65 1.76
CA TYR A 42 2.06 9.95 2.87
C TYR A 42 1.33 10.86 3.85
N HIS A 43 1.26 10.43 5.11
CA HIS A 43 0.74 11.25 6.20
C HIS A 43 1.88 11.63 7.17
N SER A 44 2.67 10.65 7.61
CA SER A 44 3.86 10.85 8.46
C SER A 44 4.81 9.66 8.36
N GLU A 45 5.93 9.67 9.10
CA GLU A 45 6.90 8.57 9.13
C GLU A 45 6.30 7.25 9.65
N GLU A 46 5.30 7.31 10.53
CA GLU A 46 4.66 6.13 11.12
C GLU A 46 3.21 5.91 10.65
N GLN A 47 2.65 6.86 9.90
CA GLN A 47 1.26 6.83 9.45
C GLN A 47 1.13 7.01 7.95
N VAL A 48 0.22 6.25 7.36
CA VAL A 48 -0.12 6.27 5.95
C VAL A 48 -1.64 6.39 5.82
N GLU A 49 -2.09 7.20 4.88
CA GLU A 49 -3.49 7.21 4.47
C GLU A 49 -3.69 6.14 3.41
N ILE A 50 -4.49 5.12 3.72
CA ILE A 50 -4.81 4.01 2.81
C ILE A 50 -6.30 4.06 2.51
N ASP A 51 -6.64 4.25 1.23
CA ASP A 51 -8.02 4.44 0.75
C ASP A 51 -8.81 5.49 1.56
N GLY A 52 -8.16 6.62 1.85
CA GLY A 52 -8.73 7.73 2.62
C GLY A 52 -8.80 7.51 4.14
N LYS A 53 -8.21 6.43 4.66
CA LYS A 53 -8.14 6.16 6.11
C LYS A 53 -6.70 6.22 6.61
N CYS A 54 -6.44 7.13 7.54
CA CYS A 54 -5.16 7.19 8.24
C CYS A 54 -4.96 5.94 9.12
N ARG A 55 -3.87 5.21 8.88
CA ARG A 55 -3.47 4.00 9.58
C ARG A 55 -2.01 4.10 10.00
N ASN A 56 -1.68 3.56 11.16
CA ASN A 56 -0.28 3.37 11.54
C ASN A 56 0.31 2.21 10.74
N ILE A 57 1.50 2.41 10.16
CA ILE A 57 2.16 1.44 9.25
C ILE A 57 2.40 0.11 9.96
N ARG A 58 2.84 0.14 11.22
CA ARG A 58 3.11 -1.07 12.01
C ARG A 58 1.84 -1.83 12.38
N GLN A 59 0.77 -1.11 12.74
CA GLN A 59 -0.53 -1.73 12.99
C GLN A 59 -1.11 -2.35 11.71
N PHE A 60 -0.96 -1.66 10.58
CA PHE A 60 -1.35 -2.15 9.28
C PHE A 60 -0.59 -3.44 8.93
N ALA A 61 0.74 -3.45 9.08
CA ALA A 61 1.58 -4.63 8.86
C ALA A 61 1.15 -5.81 9.73
N LYS A 62 0.94 -5.58 11.03
CA LYS A 62 0.47 -6.62 11.96
C LYS A 62 -0.89 -7.19 11.56
N GLN A 63 -1.80 -6.36 11.07
CA GLN A 63 -3.11 -6.79 10.59
C GLN A 63 -3.00 -7.62 9.30
N MET A 64 -2.12 -7.22 8.38
CA MET A 64 -1.88 -7.94 7.13
C MET A 64 -1.25 -9.31 7.38
N GLU A 65 -0.21 -9.38 8.21
CA GLU A 65 0.41 -10.66 8.62
C GLU A 65 -0.59 -11.58 9.31
N LYS A 66 -1.42 -11.05 10.22
CA LYS A 66 -2.46 -11.85 10.91
C LYS A 66 -3.48 -12.44 9.93
N ASN A 67 -3.77 -11.72 8.84
CA ASN A 67 -4.73 -12.14 7.83
C ASN A 67 -4.09 -12.96 6.70
N GLY A 68 -2.77 -13.22 6.72
CA GLY A 68 -2.06 -13.88 5.62
C GLY A 68 -1.93 -13.02 4.35
N ILE A 69 -2.19 -11.71 4.45
CA ILE A 69 -2.18 -10.80 3.31
C ILE A 69 -0.75 -10.32 3.08
N ARG A 70 -0.25 -10.55 1.87
CA ARG A 70 1.05 -10.03 1.42
C ARG A 70 0.83 -8.73 0.68
N TYR A 71 1.69 -7.73 0.89
CA TYR A 71 1.57 -6.45 0.21
C TYR A 71 2.86 -6.05 -0.48
N ARG A 72 2.73 -5.44 -1.66
CA ARG A 72 3.85 -5.10 -2.54
C ARG A 72 3.62 -3.74 -3.20
N PRO A 73 4.68 -3.02 -3.56
CA PRO A 73 4.56 -1.80 -4.35
C PRO A 73 3.93 -2.14 -5.69
N MET A 74 2.88 -1.41 -6.08
CA MET A 74 2.34 -1.54 -7.43
C MET A 74 3.23 -0.72 -8.35
N ASN A 75 4.25 -1.37 -8.92
CA ASN A 75 5.07 -0.76 -9.95
C ASN A 75 4.13 -0.37 -11.10
N GLU A 76 4.07 0.91 -11.47
CA GLU A 76 3.32 1.39 -12.65
C GLU A 76 3.97 0.93 -13.97
N THR A 77 4.25 -0.36 -14.12
CA THR A 77 4.56 -0.93 -15.43
C THR A 77 3.24 -1.19 -16.15
N LYS A 78 2.70 -0.12 -16.74
CA LYS A 78 1.69 -0.08 -17.79
C LYS A 78 0.50 -1.05 -17.59
N ARG A 79 -0.63 -0.49 -17.13
CA ARG A 79 -1.95 -1.14 -17.29
C ARG A 79 -2.25 -1.31 -18.79
N LYS A 80 -1.87 -2.44 -19.38
CA LYS A 80 -2.67 -3.08 -20.44
C LYS A 80 -3.61 -4.05 -19.74
N GLY A 81 -4.88 -3.65 -19.61
CA GLY A 81 -5.98 -4.57 -19.33
C GLY A 81 -6.64 -4.42 -17.95
N GLY A 82 -7.84 -3.83 -17.97
CA GLY A 82 -8.99 -4.35 -17.23
C GLY A 82 -9.22 -3.84 -15.80
N ARG A 83 -9.91 -2.71 -15.66
CA ARG A 83 -11.37 -2.62 -15.43
C ARG A 83 -11.68 -1.17 -15.07
N MET A 84 -12.37 -0.53 -16.00
CA MET A 84 -12.96 0.79 -15.91
C MET A 84 -14.00 0.77 -14.77
N TYR A 85 -14.11 1.85 -14.00
CA TYR A 85 -15.27 2.06 -13.15
C TYR A 85 -16.50 2.02 -14.07
N ASP A 86 -17.52 1.23 -13.74
CA ASP A 86 -18.81 1.29 -14.42
C ASP A 86 -19.34 2.71 -14.25
N GLU A 87 -19.25 3.48 -15.33
CA GLU A 87 -19.92 4.76 -15.50
C GLU A 87 -21.40 4.42 -15.79
N ILE A 88 -22.28 4.74 -14.86
CA ILE A 88 -23.74 4.73 -15.08
C ILE A 88 -24.15 6.12 -15.56
#